data_AF-A0A5C8IBQ3-F1
#
_entry.id   AF-A0A5C8IBQ3-F1
#
_cell.length_a   1.000
_cell.length_b   1.000
_cell.length_c   1.000
_cell.angle_alpha   90.00
_cell.angle_beta   90.00
_cell.angle_gamma   90.00
#
_symmetry.space_group_name_H-M   'P 1'
#
loop_
_entity.id
_entity.type
_entity.pdbx_description
1 polymer ?
#
loop_
_entity_poly.entity_id
_entity_poly.type
_entity_poly.pdbx_seq_one_letter_code
_entity_poly.pdbx_strand_id
1 'polypeptide(L)'
;MGVSRQPADLRRRIGAYLLDSVIAAAIAGVGAGVFAGISLGTGGAFPLPVALVLASLVPLAWLLVYSAMQGGDGSLGMRMLGLELRHADDDGALGFGRALGRNLVWGVGAAVVVGMFSPLFDRSPWRRGWHDIAVGSVMIDALDAPPPAPPVRAEEMAPPVPIPPMAGFPSAQSAAAPSPSAVVPPAAPTAPAAVPASPAAAASPVRPAETSPVATTVSAPAAGGVISFVPGVTQQSAKPVAAPAPETIVPAAVPLEDTRIATGQRALATMVWDDGTRQAVYGTTVFGRNPAPETGVHVAPIRDETLSLSKTHFEIGSDDGRLWALDRHSTNGVVIRRGAQRQTLVAGQRTPIHAGDVLEMGDRHVTVEVAR
;
A
#
# COMPACT_ATOMS: atom_id res chain seq x y z
N MET A 1 6.42 21.66 -20.88
CA MET A 1 5.55 20.52 -20.57
C MET A 1 6.30 19.65 -19.57
N GLY A 2 5.74 19.34 -18.41
CA GLY A 2 6.43 18.48 -17.45
C GLY A 2 6.55 17.05 -17.98
N VAL A 3 7.72 16.43 -17.85
CA VAL A 3 7.91 15.02 -18.19
C VAL A 3 7.05 14.20 -17.22
N SER A 4 6.09 13.44 -17.76
CA SER A 4 5.21 12.60 -16.96
C SER A 4 5.99 11.46 -16.34
N ARG A 5 6.26 11.53 -15.03
CA ARG A 5 6.91 10.44 -14.28
C ARG A 5 6.11 9.14 -14.47
N GLN A 6 6.74 8.08 -14.98
CA GLN A 6 6.10 6.77 -15.09
C GLN A 6 6.35 5.94 -13.81
N PRO A 7 5.30 5.47 -13.12
CA PRO A 7 5.46 4.56 -11.98
C PRO A 7 6.03 3.21 -12.42
N ALA A 8 7.08 2.74 -11.74
CA ALA A 8 7.71 1.45 -12.06
C ALA A 8 6.74 0.27 -11.90
N ASP A 9 6.72 -0.67 -12.86
CA ASP A 9 5.89 -1.87 -12.79
C ASP A 9 6.25 -2.78 -11.59
N LEU A 10 5.24 -3.34 -10.94
CA LEU A 10 5.39 -4.15 -9.73
C LEU A 10 6.30 -5.37 -9.92
N ARG A 11 6.28 -6.02 -11.09
CA ARG A 11 7.12 -7.19 -11.38
C ARG A 11 8.60 -6.81 -11.44
N ARG A 12 8.92 -5.65 -12.01
CA ARG A 12 10.30 -5.13 -12.06
C ARG A 12 10.80 -4.76 -10.66
N ARG A 13 9.95 -4.15 -9.81
CA ARG A 13 10.31 -3.89 -8.40
C ARG A 13 10.60 -5.16 -7.61
N ILE A 14 9.76 -6.20 -7.79
CA ILE A 14 9.98 -7.51 -7.17
C ILE A 14 11.29 -8.14 -7.70
N GLY A 15 11.54 -8.06 -9.01
CA GLY A 15 12.79 -8.55 -9.62
C GLY A 15 14.04 -7.87 -9.04
N ALA A 16 14.01 -6.55 -8.86
CA ALA A 16 15.11 -5.79 -8.28
C ALA A 16 15.37 -6.23 -6.84
N TYR A 17 14.32 -6.29 -6.02
CA TYR A 17 14.40 -6.75 -4.64
C TYR A 17 14.94 -8.18 -4.53
N LEU A 18 14.52 -9.11 -5.40
CA LEU A 18 15.03 -10.49 -5.40
C LEU A 18 16.51 -10.54 -5.77
N LEU A 19 16.95 -9.77 -6.76
CA LEU A 19 18.37 -9.70 -7.15
C LEU A 19 19.23 -9.13 -6.02
N ASP A 20 18.82 -8.02 -5.42
CA ASP A 20 19.49 -7.42 -4.26
C ASP A 20 19.50 -8.37 -3.04
N SER A 21 18.42 -9.14 -2.84
CA SER A 21 18.33 -10.14 -1.77
C SER A 21 19.29 -11.31 -1.97
N VAL A 22 19.49 -11.77 -3.20
CA VAL A 22 20.48 -12.81 -3.52
C VAL A 22 21.90 -12.32 -3.26
N ILE A 23 22.20 -11.07 -3.63
CA ILE A 23 23.51 -10.45 -3.37
C ILE A 23 23.75 -10.31 -1.85
N ALA A 24 22.75 -9.82 -1.11
CA ALA A 24 22.81 -9.72 0.35
C ALA A 24 23.01 -11.08 1.03
N ALA A 25 22.30 -12.12 0.58
CA ALA A 25 22.43 -13.48 1.10
C ALA A 25 23.81 -14.08 0.80
N ALA A 26 24.37 -13.84 -0.38
CA ALA A 26 25.73 -14.28 -0.73
C ALA A 26 26.78 -13.61 0.15
N ILE A 27 26.69 -12.30 0.36
CA ILE A 27 27.62 -11.53 1.22
C ILE A 27 27.54 -12.00 2.68
N ALA A 28 26.32 -12.17 3.22
CA ALA A 28 26.11 -12.71 4.56
C ALA A 28 26.63 -14.14 4.71
N GLY A 29 26.40 -15.01 3.71
CA GLY A 29 26.87 -16.39 3.69
C GLY A 29 28.40 -16.51 3.64
N VAL A 30 29.07 -15.70 2.83
CA VAL A 30 30.53 -15.61 2.79
C VAL A 30 31.08 -15.12 4.12
N GLY A 31 30.50 -14.06 4.69
CA GLY A 31 30.90 -13.54 6.01
C GLY A 31 30.79 -14.60 7.11
N ALA A 32 29.63 -15.25 7.21
CA ALA A 32 29.40 -16.33 8.17
C ALA A 32 30.37 -17.51 7.96
N GLY A 33 30.61 -17.93 6.71
CA GLY A 33 31.55 -18.99 6.36
C GLY A 33 33.00 -18.67 6.75
N VAL A 34 33.44 -17.42 6.56
CA VAL A 34 34.78 -16.98 6.97
C VAL A 34 34.93 -17.00 8.49
N PHE A 35 34.01 -16.41 9.25
CA PHE A 35 34.12 -16.38 10.72
C PHE A 35 33.96 -17.76 11.36
N ALA A 36 33.06 -18.60 10.85
CA ALA A 36 32.93 -19.99 11.27
C ALA A 36 34.19 -20.81 10.92
N GLY A 37 34.73 -20.65 9.71
CA GLY A 37 35.94 -21.32 9.25
C GLY A 37 37.18 -20.95 10.08
N ILE A 38 37.34 -19.67 10.44
CA ILE A 38 38.40 -19.22 11.35
C ILE A 38 38.18 -19.83 12.74
N SER A 39 36.96 -19.75 13.30
CA SER A 39 36.66 -20.28 14.63
C SER A 39 36.93 -21.78 14.74
N LEU A 40 36.61 -22.57 13.71
CA LEU A 40 36.81 -24.01 13.68
C LEU A 40 38.27 -24.38 13.38
N GLY A 41 38.86 -23.79 12.35
CA GLY A 41 40.22 -24.13 11.87
C GLY A 41 41.35 -23.72 12.81
N THR A 42 41.10 -22.80 13.75
CA THR A 42 42.07 -22.37 14.76
C THR A 42 41.88 -23.03 16.13
N GLY A 43 40.88 -23.91 16.29
CA GLY A 43 40.51 -24.44 17.60
C GLY A 43 39.88 -23.40 18.55
N GLY A 44 39.31 -22.31 18.01
CA GLY A 44 38.62 -21.28 18.78
C GLY A 44 39.44 -20.02 19.09
N ALA A 45 40.21 -19.49 18.12
CA ALA A 45 40.96 -18.22 18.27
C ALA A 45 40.11 -17.04 18.80
N PHE A 46 38.80 -17.08 18.56
CA PHE A 46 37.81 -16.39 19.36
C PHE A 46 36.63 -17.35 19.64
N PRO A 47 35.95 -17.22 20.80
CA PRO A 47 34.86 -18.11 21.16
C PRO A 47 33.66 -17.92 20.24
N LEU A 48 32.85 -18.97 20.06
CA LEU A 48 31.77 -19.02 19.07
C LEU A 48 30.75 -17.86 19.16
N PRO A 49 30.37 -17.32 20.34
CA PRO A 49 29.56 -16.11 20.43
C PRO A 49 30.21 -14.87 19.80
N VAL A 50 31.53 -14.70 19.93
CA VAL A 50 32.28 -13.61 19.28
C VAL A 50 32.32 -13.81 17.77
N ALA A 51 32.48 -15.06 17.30
CA ALA A 51 32.38 -15.39 15.87
C ALA A 51 31.01 -14.98 15.29
N LEU A 52 29.92 -15.26 16.01
CA LEU A 52 28.56 -14.88 15.61
C LEU A 52 28.34 -13.36 15.61
N VAL A 53 28.87 -12.64 16.61
CA VAL A 53 28.82 -11.17 16.63
C VAL A 53 29.59 -10.58 15.45
N LEU A 54 30.81 -11.04 15.18
CA LEU A 54 31.59 -10.55 14.03
C LEU A 54 30.92 -10.89 12.69
N ALA A 55 30.32 -12.07 12.57
CA ALA A 55 29.54 -12.45 11.39
C ALA A 55 28.29 -11.58 11.19
N SER A 56 27.63 -11.11 12.26
CA SER A 56 26.45 -10.24 12.15
C SER A 56 26.78 -8.79 11.78
N LEU A 57 28.03 -8.34 11.98
CA LEU A 57 28.49 -7.04 11.49
C LEU A 57 28.54 -6.97 9.95
N VAL A 58 28.69 -8.10 9.25
CA VAL A 58 28.75 -8.16 7.78
C VAL A 58 27.41 -7.74 7.13
N PRO A 59 26.26 -8.38 7.42
CA PRO A 59 24.97 -7.93 6.89
C PRO A 59 24.56 -6.55 7.42
N LEU A 60 25.01 -6.15 8.62
CA LEU A 60 24.77 -4.80 9.14
C LEU A 60 25.54 -3.73 8.34
N ALA A 61 26.81 -3.97 8.01
CA ALA A 61 27.58 -3.09 7.12
C ALA A 61 26.99 -3.08 5.71
N TRP A 62 26.55 -4.24 5.19
CA TRP A 62 25.87 -4.32 3.90
C TRP A 62 24.56 -3.52 3.88
N LEU A 63 23.76 -3.53 4.96
CA LEU A 63 22.56 -2.71 5.07
C LEU A 63 22.86 -1.21 4.92
N LEU A 64 23.98 -0.72 5.47
CA LEU A 64 24.40 0.68 5.32
C LEU A 64 24.83 0.98 3.88
N VAL A 65 25.63 0.11 3.26
CA VAL A 65 26.04 0.24 1.84
C VAL A 65 24.82 0.23 0.92
N TYR A 66 23.93 -0.73 1.09
CA TYR A 66 22.68 -0.87 0.32
C TYR A 66 21.75 0.35 0.50
N SER A 67 21.70 0.94 1.70
CA SER A 67 20.97 2.19 1.96
C SER A 67 21.63 3.39 1.28
N ALA A 68 22.95 3.48 1.25
CA ALA A 68 23.67 4.54 0.54
C ALA A 68 23.45 4.45 -0.98
N MET A 69 23.48 3.24 -1.55
CA MET A 69 23.19 3.00 -2.96
C MET A 69 21.76 3.39 -3.33
N GLN A 70 20.75 2.94 -2.56
CA GLN A 70 19.35 3.32 -2.75
C GLN A 70 19.09 4.83 -2.57
N GLY A 71 19.89 5.51 -1.75
CA GLY A 71 19.78 6.95 -1.53
C GLY A 71 20.35 7.82 -2.68
N GLY A 72 21.19 7.23 -3.54
CA GLY A 72 21.71 7.83 -4.77
C GLY A 72 21.12 7.16 -6.01
N ASP A 73 21.97 6.76 -6.96
CA ASP A 73 21.60 6.14 -8.25
C ASP A 73 21.04 4.70 -8.16
N GLY A 74 20.32 4.37 -7.09
CA GLY A 74 19.66 3.08 -6.87
C GLY A 74 20.60 1.93 -6.46
N SER A 75 20.01 0.80 -6.08
CA SER A 75 20.72 -0.46 -5.81
C SER A 75 21.18 -1.17 -7.09
N LEU A 76 21.91 -2.29 -6.96
CA LEU A 76 22.32 -3.10 -8.11
C LEU A 76 21.11 -3.68 -8.86
N GLY A 77 20.14 -4.23 -8.14
CA GLY A 77 18.88 -4.73 -8.71
C GLY A 77 18.06 -3.64 -9.39
N MET A 78 18.02 -2.43 -8.83
CA MET A 78 17.36 -1.28 -9.45
C MET A 78 18.06 -0.86 -10.75
N ARG A 79 19.38 -0.65 -10.73
CA ARG A 79 20.19 -0.29 -11.91
C ARG A 79 20.04 -1.32 -13.04
N MET A 80 20.08 -2.61 -12.72
CA MET A 80 19.98 -3.69 -13.71
C MET A 80 18.59 -3.83 -14.34
N LEU A 81 17.53 -3.33 -13.70
CA LEU A 81 16.16 -3.34 -14.22
C LEU A 81 15.65 -1.96 -14.63
N GLY A 82 16.54 -0.95 -14.68
CA GLY A 82 16.22 0.41 -15.05
C GLY A 82 15.19 1.06 -14.13
N LEU A 83 15.30 0.83 -12.83
CA LEU A 83 14.46 1.44 -11.81
C LEU A 83 15.23 2.51 -11.04
N GLU A 84 14.54 3.54 -10.57
CA GLU A 84 15.13 4.56 -9.71
C GLU A 84 14.18 4.96 -8.58
N LEU A 85 14.76 5.27 -7.42
CA LEU A 85 14.05 5.63 -6.20
C LEU A 85 14.21 7.13 -5.93
N ARG A 86 13.13 7.90 -6.11
CA ARG A 86 13.13 9.36 -5.95
C ARG A 86 12.24 9.79 -4.79
N HIS A 87 12.47 11.01 -4.30
CA HIS A 87 11.58 11.66 -3.35
C HIS A 87 10.30 12.14 -4.07
N ALA A 88 9.15 11.93 -3.45
CA ALA A 88 7.85 12.13 -4.07
C ALA A 88 7.57 13.59 -4.46
N ASP A 89 8.10 14.54 -3.69
CA ASP A 89 7.71 15.95 -3.76
C ASP A 89 8.55 16.75 -4.77
N ASP A 90 9.87 16.50 -4.85
CA ASP A 90 10.84 17.34 -5.56
C ASP A 90 11.67 16.62 -6.65
N ASP A 91 11.40 15.33 -6.94
CA ASP A 91 12.24 14.46 -7.79
C ASP A 91 13.70 14.32 -7.34
N GLY A 92 14.05 14.75 -6.11
CA GLY A 92 15.38 14.60 -5.56
C GLY A 92 15.77 13.12 -5.43
N ALA A 93 17.07 12.85 -5.49
CA ALA A 93 17.62 11.58 -5.00
C ALA A 93 17.18 11.40 -3.53
N LEU A 94 16.74 10.19 -3.16
CA LEU A 94 16.07 9.99 -1.87
C LEU A 94 16.96 10.37 -0.67
N GLY A 95 18.28 10.22 -0.81
CA GLY A 95 19.27 10.49 0.22
C GLY A 95 19.41 9.34 1.24
N PHE A 96 20.62 9.18 1.77
CA PHE A 96 20.97 8.08 2.68
C PHE A 96 20.02 7.91 3.87
N GLY A 97 19.68 9.00 4.57
CA GLY A 97 18.86 8.93 5.78
C GLY A 97 17.44 8.39 5.54
N ARG A 98 16.79 8.83 4.44
CA ARG A 98 15.48 8.32 4.03
C ARG A 98 15.58 6.90 3.48
N ALA A 99 16.61 6.57 2.70
CA ALA A 99 16.83 5.19 2.24
C ALA A 99 17.09 4.20 3.39
N LEU A 100 17.83 4.60 4.42
CA LEU A 100 18.03 3.81 5.64
C LEU A 100 16.70 3.66 6.41
N GLY A 101 15.97 4.75 6.62
CA GLY A 101 14.64 4.72 7.25
C GLY A 101 13.66 3.78 6.52
N ARG A 102 13.67 3.82 5.18
CA ARG A 102 12.90 2.91 4.31
C ARG A 102 13.25 1.45 4.59
N ASN A 103 14.54 1.11 4.63
CA ASN A 103 15.00 -0.25 4.89
C ASN A 103 14.68 -0.71 6.33
N LEU A 104 14.70 0.18 7.33
CA LEU A 104 14.30 -0.13 8.70
C LEU A 104 12.78 -0.40 8.82
N VAL A 105 11.94 0.46 8.23
CA VAL A 105 10.48 0.24 8.18
C VAL A 105 10.14 -1.03 7.40
N TRP A 106 10.87 -1.34 6.33
CA TRP A 106 10.76 -2.61 5.61
C TRP A 106 11.10 -3.80 6.50
N GLY A 107 12.22 -3.77 7.22
CA GLY A 107 12.63 -4.84 8.13
C GLY A 107 11.60 -5.12 9.23
N VAL A 108 11.09 -4.07 9.88
CA VAL A 108 10.02 -4.19 10.89
C VAL A 108 8.71 -4.71 10.27
N GLY A 109 8.34 -4.21 9.09
CA GLY A 109 7.14 -4.67 8.38
C GLY A 109 7.23 -6.13 7.90
N ALA A 110 8.41 -6.58 7.50
CA ALA A 110 8.68 -7.96 7.10
C ALA A 110 8.63 -8.92 8.29
N ALA A 111 9.05 -8.49 9.49
CA ALA A 111 8.99 -9.29 10.72
C ALA A 111 7.56 -9.71 11.11
N VAL A 112 6.54 -8.93 10.75
CA VAL A 112 5.11 -9.25 10.95
C VAL A 112 4.45 -9.87 9.71
N VAL A 113 5.22 -10.19 8.66
CA VAL A 113 4.81 -10.70 7.33
C VAL A 113 3.91 -9.76 6.52
N VAL A 114 2.89 -9.15 7.13
CA VAL A 114 1.92 -8.24 6.49
C VAL A 114 2.61 -7.05 5.80
N GLY A 115 3.71 -6.52 6.34
CA GLY A 115 4.43 -5.40 5.74
C GLY A 115 5.07 -5.72 4.39
N MET A 116 5.41 -6.98 4.11
CA MET A 116 5.86 -7.46 2.79
C MET A 116 4.79 -7.21 1.71
N PHE A 117 3.52 -7.34 2.08
CA PHE A 117 2.37 -7.15 1.20
C PHE A 117 1.82 -5.72 1.23
N SER A 118 2.39 -4.81 2.04
CA SER A 118 1.93 -3.41 2.12
C SER A 118 1.84 -2.65 0.78
N PRO A 119 2.68 -2.89 -0.25
CA PRO A 119 2.50 -2.29 -1.58
C PRO A 119 1.19 -2.66 -2.30
N LEU A 120 0.50 -3.72 -1.85
CA LEU A 120 -0.80 -4.13 -2.40
C LEU A 120 -1.97 -3.37 -1.76
N PHE A 121 -1.73 -2.63 -0.67
CA PHE A 121 -2.74 -1.84 0.02
C PHE A 121 -2.78 -0.38 -0.46
N ASP A 122 -1.70 0.14 -1.05
CA ASP A 122 -1.73 1.41 -1.77
C ASP A 122 -2.36 1.23 -3.16
N ARG A 123 -3.47 1.95 -3.38
CA ARG A 123 -4.18 2.01 -4.66
C ARG A 123 -3.70 3.09 -5.62
N SER A 124 -2.83 4.00 -5.16
CA SER A 124 -2.20 4.95 -6.06
C SER A 124 -1.46 4.18 -7.18
N PRO A 125 -1.27 4.77 -8.37
CA PRO A 125 -0.50 4.12 -9.43
C PRO A 125 0.95 3.86 -9.01
N TRP A 126 1.41 4.49 -7.93
CA TRP A 126 2.73 4.27 -7.33
C TRP A 126 2.86 2.99 -6.51
N ARG A 127 1.78 2.35 -6.03
CA ARG A 127 1.82 1.10 -5.24
C ARG A 127 2.90 1.11 -4.15
N ARG A 128 2.87 2.14 -3.30
CA ARG A 128 3.87 2.41 -2.25
C ARG A 128 3.64 1.48 -1.05
N GLY A 129 4.68 0.79 -0.61
CA GLY A 129 4.62 0.08 0.67
C GLY A 129 4.63 1.04 1.85
N TRP A 130 4.37 0.55 3.07
CA TRP A 130 4.48 1.38 4.29
C TRP A 130 5.87 2.02 4.44
N HIS A 131 6.91 1.31 4.00
CA HIS A 131 8.29 1.78 3.92
C HIS A 131 8.47 2.96 2.96
N ASP A 132 7.78 2.96 1.81
CA ASP A 132 7.81 4.06 0.84
C ASP A 132 6.99 5.27 1.32
N ILE A 133 5.85 5.01 1.95
CA ILE A 133 4.96 6.04 2.52
C ILE A 133 5.70 6.78 3.65
N ALA A 134 6.30 6.04 4.58
CA ALA A 134 6.97 6.58 5.77
C ALA A 134 8.12 7.55 5.48
N VAL A 135 8.81 7.42 4.35
CA VAL A 135 9.96 8.28 3.99
C VAL A 135 9.70 9.21 2.81
N GLY A 136 8.50 9.20 2.23
CA GLY A 136 8.20 10.03 1.07
C GLY A 136 8.88 9.55 -0.23
N SER A 137 9.12 8.25 -0.42
CA SER A 137 9.74 7.72 -1.65
C SER A 137 8.73 7.19 -2.66
N VAL A 138 9.08 7.30 -3.95
CA VAL A 138 8.39 6.71 -5.09
C VAL A 138 9.41 6.00 -5.99
N MET A 139 8.99 4.89 -6.61
CA MET A 139 9.81 4.15 -7.58
C MET A 139 9.36 4.52 -8.99
N ILE A 140 10.26 5.11 -9.77
CA ILE A 140 10.06 5.49 -11.17
C ILE A 140 10.73 4.49 -12.12
N ASP A 141 10.21 4.41 -13.33
CA ASP A 141 10.89 3.76 -14.45
C ASP A 141 11.95 4.72 -15.01
N ALA A 142 13.22 4.30 -14.97
CA ALA A 142 14.36 5.10 -15.43
C ALA A 142 14.74 4.79 -16.88
N LEU A 143 14.16 3.77 -17.51
CA LEU A 143 14.42 3.44 -18.93
C LEU A 143 13.87 4.52 -19.88
N ASP A 144 12.80 5.21 -19.47
CA ASP A 144 12.17 6.32 -20.20
C ASP A 144 12.60 7.71 -19.67
N ALA A 145 13.50 7.77 -18.67
CA ALA A 145 13.97 9.03 -18.12
C ALA A 145 14.97 9.70 -19.09
N PRO A 146 14.81 10.99 -19.45
CA PRO A 146 15.87 11.74 -20.10
C PRO A 146 17.15 11.64 -19.27
N PRO A 147 18.33 11.49 -19.90
CA PRO A 147 19.58 11.38 -19.16
C PRO A 147 19.72 12.59 -18.21
N PRO A 148 20.25 12.40 -17.00
CA PRO A 148 20.39 13.48 -16.04
C PRO A 148 21.15 14.61 -16.72
N ALA A 149 20.54 15.81 -16.75
CA ALA A 149 21.19 16.99 -17.31
C ALA A 149 22.57 17.09 -16.64
N PRO A 150 23.67 17.21 -17.42
CA PRO A 150 24.99 17.27 -16.84
C PRO A 150 25.01 18.38 -15.80
N PRO A 151 25.68 18.19 -14.64
CA PRO A 151 25.72 19.22 -13.61
C PRO A 151 26.16 20.51 -14.29
N VAL A 152 25.35 21.57 -14.15
CA VAL A 152 25.65 22.87 -14.74
C VAL A 152 26.90 23.37 -14.08
N ARG A 153 28.02 23.03 -14.71
CA ARG A 153 29.35 23.45 -14.33
C ARG A 153 29.32 24.96 -14.41
N ALA A 154 29.77 25.62 -13.36
CA ALA A 154 29.95 27.06 -13.36
C ALA A 154 31.19 27.43 -14.21
N GLU A 155 31.17 27.02 -15.47
CA GLU A 155 32.15 27.33 -16.49
C GLU A 155 31.53 28.31 -17.49
N GLU A 156 32.06 29.52 -17.44
CA GLU A 156 31.94 30.56 -18.48
C GLU A 156 30.54 31.09 -18.82
N MET A 157 30.09 31.99 -17.94
CA MET A 157 29.33 33.15 -18.37
C MET A 157 30.15 33.89 -19.44
N ALA A 158 29.76 33.71 -20.71
CA ALA A 158 30.43 34.33 -21.85
C ALA A 158 30.57 35.86 -21.64
N PRO A 159 31.72 36.46 -22.00
CA PRO A 159 31.92 37.89 -21.78
C PRO A 159 30.86 38.69 -22.55
N PRO A 160 30.30 39.76 -21.95
CA PRO A 160 29.29 40.57 -22.63
C PRO A 160 29.87 41.19 -23.91
N VAL A 161 29.22 40.94 -25.03
CA VAL A 161 29.57 41.55 -26.32
C VAL A 161 29.47 43.08 -26.18
N PRO A 162 30.52 43.85 -26.54
CA PRO A 162 30.46 45.30 -26.47
C PRO A 162 29.39 45.86 -27.41
N ILE A 163 28.34 46.45 -26.85
CA ILE A 163 27.35 47.22 -27.63
C ILE A 163 28.01 48.57 -27.98
N PRO A 164 28.10 48.95 -29.27
CA PRO A 164 28.67 50.24 -29.64
C PRO A 164 27.76 51.39 -29.17
N PRO A 165 28.33 52.51 -28.68
CA PRO A 165 27.52 53.61 -28.17
C PRO A 165 26.83 54.36 -29.32
N MET A 166 25.50 54.29 -29.38
CA MET A 166 24.72 55.26 -30.15
C MET A 166 24.77 56.62 -29.44
N ALA A 167 25.51 57.56 -30.03
CA ALA A 167 25.48 58.95 -29.59
C ALA A 167 24.15 59.61 -29.99
N GLY A 168 23.56 60.42 -29.10
CA GLY A 168 22.53 61.39 -29.49
C GLY A 168 21.23 61.45 -28.68
N PHE A 169 21.28 61.41 -27.35
CA PHE A 169 20.19 61.98 -26.53
C PHE A 169 20.76 62.82 -25.37
N PRO A 170 20.21 64.03 -25.08
CA PRO A 170 20.78 64.95 -24.12
C PRO A 170 20.56 64.51 -22.67
N SER A 171 21.55 64.79 -21.82
CA SER A 171 21.57 64.37 -20.42
C SER A 171 20.51 65.05 -19.55
N ALA A 172 19.77 64.26 -18.77
CA ALA A 172 19.06 64.72 -17.59
C ALA A 172 19.74 64.17 -16.32
N GLN A 173 20.02 65.03 -15.35
CA GLN A 173 20.74 64.69 -14.11
C GLN A 173 19.78 64.19 -13.02
N SER A 174 20.08 63.04 -12.41
CA SER A 174 19.70 62.63 -11.03
C SER A 174 20.19 61.19 -10.79
N ALA A 175 20.70 60.74 -9.65
CA ALA A 175 21.32 61.36 -8.48
C ALA A 175 22.26 60.30 -7.85
N ALA A 176 23.27 60.70 -7.07
CA ALA A 176 24.25 59.75 -6.52
C ALA A 176 23.66 58.83 -5.43
N ALA A 177 24.00 57.53 -5.46
CA ALA A 177 23.69 56.56 -4.42
C ALA A 177 24.92 56.31 -3.53
N PRO A 178 24.81 56.32 -2.19
CA PRO A 178 25.93 56.08 -1.27
C PRO A 178 26.12 54.60 -0.92
N SER A 179 27.37 54.23 -0.62
CA SER A 179 27.76 52.88 -0.17
C SER A 179 27.35 52.60 1.29
N PRO A 180 26.92 51.38 1.64
CA PRO A 180 26.72 50.98 3.03
C PRO A 180 28.02 50.50 3.68
N SER A 181 28.34 51.01 4.86
CA SER A 181 29.35 50.47 5.79
C SER A 181 28.66 49.83 7.01
N ALA A 182 29.43 49.02 7.76
CA ALA A 182 28.92 48.10 8.78
C ALA A 182 28.18 48.74 9.97
N VAL A 183 27.30 47.95 10.61
CA VAL A 183 26.63 48.27 11.88
C VAL A 183 26.83 47.12 12.88
N VAL A 184 27.10 47.50 14.14
CA VAL A 184 27.45 46.64 15.28
C VAL A 184 26.17 46.26 16.08
N PRO A 185 26.07 45.06 16.69
CA PRO A 185 24.87 44.63 17.43
C PRO A 185 24.72 45.29 18.82
N PRO A 186 23.48 45.48 19.32
CA PRO A 186 23.21 46.00 20.66
C PRO A 186 23.16 44.91 21.75
N ALA A 187 23.35 45.32 23.00
CA ALA A 187 23.43 44.46 24.19
C ALA A 187 22.06 44.22 24.89
N ALA A 188 22.03 43.25 25.81
CA ALA A 188 20.84 42.80 26.54
C ALA A 188 20.51 43.65 27.80
N PRO A 189 19.25 43.63 28.30
CA PRO A 189 18.87 44.14 29.62
C PRO A 189 18.58 43.04 30.68
N THR A 190 18.68 43.44 31.95
CA THR A 190 18.63 42.58 33.15
C THR A 190 17.24 42.58 33.85
N ALA A 191 16.91 41.53 34.63
CA ALA A 191 15.69 41.45 35.47
C ALA A 191 15.82 42.19 36.83
N PRO A 192 14.71 42.48 37.57
CA PRO A 192 14.43 41.69 38.80
C PRO A 192 12.97 41.61 39.34
N ALA A 193 12.75 40.58 40.20
CA ALA A 193 11.90 40.50 41.42
C ALA A 193 10.34 40.37 41.40
N ALA A 194 9.87 39.44 42.27
CA ALA A 194 8.46 39.07 42.54
C ALA A 194 7.75 40.07 43.51
N VAL A 195 6.49 39.93 44.00
CA VAL A 195 5.62 38.82 44.49
C VAL A 195 4.15 39.37 44.59
N PRO A 196 3.07 38.71 45.14
CA PRO A 196 2.75 37.28 45.43
C PRO A 196 1.30 36.84 45.00
N ALA A 197 0.94 35.55 45.19
CA ALA A 197 -0.45 35.07 45.38
C ALA A 197 -0.50 33.68 46.08
N SER A 198 -1.54 33.39 46.86
CA SER A 198 -1.73 32.18 47.70
C SER A 198 -3.24 31.98 48.02
N PRO A 199 -3.73 30.86 48.60
CA PRO A 199 -3.74 29.50 48.05
C PRO A 199 -5.14 28.83 48.09
N ALA A 200 -5.46 27.93 47.14
CA ALA A 200 -6.49 26.86 47.21
C ALA A 200 -6.62 26.20 45.81
N ALA A 201 -6.95 24.92 45.62
CA ALA A 201 -7.14 23.79 46.54
C ALA A 201 -6.57 22.50 45.89
N ALA A 202 -6.32 21.46 46.70
CA ALA A 202 -5.72 20.21 46.21
C ALA A 202 -6.73 19.31 45.48
N ALA A 203 -6.28 18.65 44.40
CA ALA A 203 -6.91 17.48 43.82
C ALA A 203 -5.87 16.37 43.66
N SER A 204 -6.00 15.30 44.44
CA SER A 204 -5.07 14.17 44.43
C SER A 204 -5.22 13.32 43.17
N PRO A 205 -4.14 12.78 42.59
CA PRO A 205 -4.24 11.81 41.51
C PRO A 205 -4.78 10.47 42.04
N VAL A 206 -5.91 10.02 41.51
CA VAL A 206 -6.48 8.70 41.84
C VAL A 206 -5.67 7.60 41.16
N ARG A 207 -5.11 6.71 41.99
CA ARG A 207 -4.43 5.49 41.57
C ARG A 207 -5.46 4.51 40.96
N PRO A 208 -5.25 3.95 39.76
CA PRO A 208 -6.02 2.80 39.29
C PRO A 208 -5.81 1.61 40.23
N ALA A 209 -6.88 1.07 40.79
CA ALA A 209 -6.83 -0.10 41.65
C ALA A 209 -6.63 -1.37 40.81
N GLU A 210 -5.81 -2.28 41.31
CA GLU A 210 -5.76 -3.66 40.81
C GLU A 210 -7.09 -4.34 41.17
N THR A 211 -7.83 -4.83 40.18
CA THR A 211 -8.97 -5.72 40.38
C THR A 211 -8.67 -7.08 39.77
N SER A 212 -8.38 -8.05 40.64
CA SER A 212 -8.20 -9.46 40.27
C SER A 212 -9.44 -10.01 39.56
N PRO A 213 -9.30 -10.75 38.44
CA PRO A 213 -10.43 -11.49 37.88
C PRO A 213 -10.77 -12.69 38.78
N VAL A 214 -12.03 -12.79 39.17
CA VAL A 214 -12.56 -13.98 39.86
C VAL A 214 -12.52 -15.18 38.91
N ALA A 215 -11.97 -16.29 39.40
CA ALA A 215 -11.99 -17.55 38.67
C ALA A 215 -13.40 -18.18 38.71
N THR A 216 -14.04 -18.29 37.55
CA THR A 216 -15.19 -19.19 37.35
C THR A 216 -14.70 -20.44 36.65
N THR A 217 -14.65 -21.55 37.39
CA THR A 217 -14.34 -22.87 36.87
C THR A 217 -15.47 -23.40 35.98
N VAL A 218 -15.17 -23.76 34.74
CA VAL A 218 -15.97 -24.72 33.95
C VAL A 218 -15.04 -25.80 33.44
N SER A 219 -15.40 -27.06 33.69
CA SER A 219 -14.55 -28.23 33.47
C SER A 219 -14.24 -28.53 32.01
N ALA A 220 -13.07 -29.11 31.77
CA ALA A 220 -12.77 -29.86 30.55
C ALA A 220 -13.66 -31.11 30.42
N PRO A 221 -13.69 -31.75 29.25
CA PRO A 221 -12.91 -32.98 29.15
C PRO A 221 -11.81 -32.93 28.08
N ALA A 222 -10.81 -33.80 28.22
CA ALA A 222 -9.62 -33.84 27.40
C ALA A 222 -9.62 -34.97 26.36
N ALA A 223 -9.13 -34.67 25.17
CA ALA A 223 -8.37 -35.52 24.24
C ALA A 223 -8.07 -34.64 23.00
N GLY A 224 -6.87 -34.56 22.44
CA GLY A 224 -5.64 -35.32 22.64
C GLY A 224 -5.02 -35.54 21.26
N GLY A 225 -3.79 -35.06 21.01
CA GLY A 225 -3.17 -35.19 19.69
C GLY A 225 -2.11 -34.14 19.37
N VAL A 226 -0.88 -34.38 19.80
CA VAL A 226 0.31 -33.73 19.24
C VAL A 226 0.73 -34.46 17.96
N ILE A 227 0.75 -33.80 16.80
CA ILE A 227 1.66 -34.20 15.72
C ILE A 227 2.20 -32.95 15.00
N SER A 228 3.53 -32.86 14.94
CA SER A 228 4.29 -32.06 13.98
C SER A 228 4.03 -32.53 12.54
N PHE A 229 4.05 -31.64 11.53
CA PHE A 229 4.94 -31.76 10.36
C PHE A 229 4.70 -30.69 9.28
N VAL A 230 5.82 -30.27 8.68
CA VAL A 230 6.06 -29.46 7.47
C VAL A 230 7.30 -30.14 6.83
N PRO A 231 7.59 -30.17 5.49
CA PRO A 231 6.99 -29.49 4.32
C PRO A 231 6.55 -30.46 3.19
N GLY A 232 6.16 -29.95 2.01
CA GLY A 232 5.82 -30.75 0.81
C GLY A 232 6.97 -30.94 -0.20
N VAL A 233 6.73 -31.70 -1.28
CA VAL A 233 7.50 -31.76 -2.56
C VAL A 233 6.59 -32.28 -3.70
N THR A 234 6.97 -32.01 -4.94
CA THR A 234 6.30 -32.24 -6.24
C THR A 234 6.03 -33.69 -6.68
N GLN A 235 4.95 -33.88 -7.45
CA GLN A 235 4.93 -34.69 -8.71
C GLN A 235 4.10 -33.88 -9.73
N GLN A 236 4.62 -33.44 -10.88
CA GLN A 236 5.21 -34.13 -12.04
C GLN A 236 4.18 -34.59 -13.08
N SER A 237 4.09 -33.79 -14.15
CA SER A 237 3.71 -34.07 -15.55
C SER A 237 2.83 -35.29 -15.88
N ALA A 238 1.60 -35.00 -16.35
CA ALA A 238 0.89 -35.83 -17.33
C ALA A 238 0.57 -35.02 -18.59
N LYS A 239 1.02 -35.53 -19.74
CA LYS A 239 0.89 -34.94 -21.08
C LYS A 239 -0.51 -35.19 -21.66
N PRO A 240 -1.26 -34.18 -22.14
CA PRO A 240 -2.48 -34.42 -22.90
C PRO A 240 -2.16 -35.10 -24.25
N VAL A 241 -2.73 -36.28 -24.48
CA VAL A 241 -2.84 -36.90 -25.81
C VAL A 241 -4.11 -36.38 -26.48
N ALA A 242 -4.07 -36.24 -27.80
CA ALA A 242 -5.04 -35.46 -28.57
C ALA A 242 -6.20 -36.29 -29.17
N ALA A 243 -7.24 -35.54 -29.59
CA ALA A 243 -8.25 -35.87 -30.61
C ALA A 243 -9.37 -36.87 -30.21
N PRO A 244 -10.56 -36.80 -30.86
CA PRO A 244 -10.91 -35.99 -32.04
C PRO A 244 -11.97 -34.89 -31.81
N ALA A 245 -12.06 -33.97 -32.77
CA ALA A 245 -13.07 -32.93 -32.85
C ALA A 245 -14.30 -33.40 -33.66
N PRO A 246 -15.53 -32.93 -33.33
CA PRO A 246 -16.67 -32.95 -34.24
C PRO A 246 -16.68 -31.72 -35.16
N GLU A 247 -17.26 -31.94 -36.33
CA GLU A 247 -17.20 -31.10 -37.53
C GLU A 247 -17.82 -29.70 -37.42
N THR A 248 -17.26 -28.81 -38.25
CA THR A 248 -17.82 -27.50 -38.62
C THR A 248 -19.25 -27.64 -39.17
N ILE A 249 -20.22 -27.02 -38.50
CA ILE A 249 -21.51 -26.67 -39.09
C ILE A 249 -21.65 -25.14 -39.05
N VAL A 250 -21.61 -24.51 -40.23
CA VAL A 250 -21.94 -23.08 -40.37
C VAL A 250 -23.40 -22.96 -40.81
N PRO A 251 -24.19 -22.13 -40.12
CA PRO A 251 -25.25 -21.39 -40.78
C PRO A 251 -25.18 -19.88 -40.51
N ALA A 252 -25.34 -19.13 -41.60
CA ALA A 252 -25.88 -17.77 -41.76
C ALA A 252 -25.81 -16.74 -40.61
N ALA A 253 -25.33 -15.55 -40.94
CA ALA A 253 -25.37 -14.36 -40.09
C ALA A 253 -26.81 -13.87 -39.80
N VAL A 254 -27.02 -13.42 -38.56
CA VAL A 254 -28.13 -12.56 -38.12
C VAL A 254 -27.59 -11.56 -37.08
N PRO A 255 -28.16 -10.35 -36.96
CA PRO A 255 -27.50 -9.20 -36.33
C PRO A 255 -27.52 -9.22 -34.79
N LEU A 256 -26.71 -8.34 -34.20
CA LEU A 256 -26.63 -8.06 -32.77
C LEU A 256 -27.98 -7.58 -32.21
N GLU A 257 -28.55 -8.33 -31.26
CA GLU A 257 -29.20 -7.83 -30.02
C GLU A 257 -29.57 -9.00 -29.09
N ASP A 258 -29.60 -8.77 -27.78
CA ASP A 258 -30.02 -9.70 -26.71
C ASP A 258 -29.41 -11.12 -26.64
N THR A 259 -28.18 -11.23 -26.11
CA THR A 259 -27.67 -12.48 -25.50
C THR A 259 -28.37 -12.78 -24.17
N ARG A 260 -29.64 -13.18 -24.23
CA ARG A 260 -30.38 -13.66 -23.06
C ARG A 260 -30.09 -15.16 -22.86
N ILE A 261 -29.18 -15.48 -21.94
CA ILE A 261 -29.03 -16.86 -21.44
C ILE A 261 -30.34 -17.26 -20.75
N ALA A 262 -31.13 -18.09 -21.42
CA ALA A 262 -32.41 -18.58 -20.91
C ALA A 262 -32.23 -19.72 -19.90
N THR A 263 -31.55 -19.45 -18.77
CA THR A 263 -31.73 -20.25 -17.56
C THR A 263 -33.17 -20.06 -17.10
N GLY A 264 -33.98 -21.12 -17.07
CA GLY A 264 -35.42 -21.09 -16.76
C GLY A 264 -35.79 -20.72 -15.32
N GLN A 265 -34.88 -20.10 -14.56
CA GLN A 265 -35.11 -19.57 -13.23
C GLN A 265 -35.51 -18.10 -13.33
N ARG A 266 -36.68 -17.73 -12.80
CA ARG A 266 -37.08 -16.33 -12.69
C ARG A 266 -36.19 -15.64 -11.65
N ALA A 267 -35.57 -14.53 -12.02
CA ALA A 267 -34.84 -13.71 -11.05
C ALA A 267 -35.80 -13.16 -9.99
N LEU A 268 -35.34 -13.09 -8.75
CA LEU A 268 -36.00 -12.47 -7.61
C LEU A 268 -35.92 -10.93 -7.70
N ALA A 269 -34.77 -10.44 -8.16
CA ALA A 269 -34.48 -9.01 -8.32
C ALA A 269 -33.36 -8.79 -9.35
N THR A 270 -33.22 -7.55 -9.82
CA THR A 270 -32.08 -7.04 -10.59
C THR A 270 -31.42 -5.92 -9.79
N MET A 271 -30.16 -6.10 -9.44
CA MET A 271 -29.33 -5.10 -8.78
C MET A 271 -28.72 -4.18 -9.83
N VAL A 272 -28.94 -2.86 -9.74
CA VAL A 272 -28.32 -1.87 -10.63
C VAL A 272 -27.30 -1.06 -9.84
N TRP A 273 -26.03 -1.28 -10.13
CA TRP A 273 -24.90 -0.64 -9.45
C TRP A 273 -24.67 0.80 -9.91
N ASP A 274 -23.92 1.55 -9.12
CA ASP A 274 -23.51 2.94 -9.35
C ASP A 274 -22.72 3.17 -10.66
N ASP A 275 -22.06 2.13 -11.17
CA ASP A 275 -21.39 2.11 -12.48
C ASP A 275 -22.31 1.68 -13.65
N GLY A 276 -23.60 1.45 -13.38
CA GLY A 276 -24.59 1.00 -14.36
C GLY A 276 -24.63 -0.52 -14.58
N THR A 277 -23.75 -1.31 -13.95
CA THR A 277 -23.78 -2.77 -14.05
C THR A 277 -25.09 -3.33 -13.51
N ARG A 278 -25.77 -4.18 -14.29
CA ARG A 278 -27.04 -4.82 -13.91
C ARG A 278 -26.81 -6.30 -13.63
N GLN A 279 -27.15 -6.76 -12.43
CA GLN A 279 -26.92 -8.13 -11.97
C GLN A 279 -28.21 -8.77 -11.44
N ALA A 280 -28.64 -9.85 -12.09
CA ALA A 280 -29.81 -10.62 -11.65
C ALA A 280 -29.50 -11.49 -10.42
N VAL A 281 -30.44 -11.53 -9.48
CA VAL A 281 -30.42 -12.33 -8.25
C VAL A 281 -31.44 -13.45 -8.39
N TYR A 282 -31.01 -14.71 -8.37
CA TYR A 282 -31.89 -15.89 -8.59
C TYR A 282 -32.23 -16.67 -7.31
N GLY A 283 -31.47 -16.42 -6.24
CA GLY A 283 -31.62 -17.04 -4.92
C GLY A 283 -30.89 -16.19 -3.89
N THR A 284 -30.72 -16.70 -2.66
CA THR A 284 -29.86 -16.05 -1.66
C THR A 284 -28.48 -15.79 -2.24
N THR A 285 -28.07 -14.52 -2.27
CA THR A 285 -26.85 -14.04 -2.93
C THR A 285 -26.07 -13.14 -1.98
N VAL A 286 -24.80 -13.47 -1.78
CA VAL A 286 -23.85 -12.73 -0.94
C VAL A 286 -22.97 -11.83 -1.81
N PHE A 287 -22.89 -10.56 -1.41
CA PHE A 287 -22.19 -9.49 -2.11
C PHE A 287 -21.01 -8.96 -1.30
N GLY A 288 -19.95 -8.53 -1.98
CA GLY A 288 -18.79 -7.86 -1.39
C GLY A 288 -17.61 -7.84 -2.35
N ARG A 289 -16.46 -7.30 -1.93
CA ARG A 289 -15.29 -7.16 -2.83
C ARG A 289 -14.55 -8.46 -3.12
N ASN A 290 -14.66 -9.46 -2.25
CA ASN A 290 -14.11 -10.80 -2.44
C ASN A 290 -14.80 -11.80 -1.49
N PRO A 291 -16.10 -12.07 -1.70
CA PRO A 291 -16.87 -12.99 -0.87
C PRO A 291 -16.40 -14.43 -1.10
N ALA A 292 -16.30 -15.21 -0.01
CA ALA A 292 -15.94 -16.61 -0.09
C ALA A 292 -17.12 -17.46 -0.61
N PRO A 293 -16.87 -18.54 -1.38
CA PRO A 293 -17.90 -19.52 -1.72
C PRO A 293 -18.57 -20.13 -0.49
N GLU A 294 -19.91 -20.14 -0.45
CA GLU A 294 -20.72 -20.73 0.61
C GLU A 294 -21.74 -21.71 0.01
N THR A 295 -21.90 -22.89 0.61
CA THR A 295 -22.72 -23.98 0.04
C THR A 295 -24.20 -23.59 0.01
N GLY A 296 -24.81 -23.62 -1.18
CA GLY A 296 -26.23 -23.29 -1.36
C GLY A 296 -26.53 -21.78 -1.43
N VAL A 297 -25.50 -20.93 -1.47
CA VAL A 297 -25.62 -19.47 -1.55
C VAL A 297 -24.87 -18.98 -2.80
N HIS A 298 -25.49 -18.12 -3.59
CA HIS A 298 -24.83 -17.50 -4.73
C HIS A 298 -23.84 -16.42 -4.26
N VAL A 299 -22.76 -16.22 -5.03
CA VAL A 299 -21.68 -15.33 -4.64
C VAL A 299 -21.42 -14.31 -5.75
N ALA A 300 -21.52 -13.03 -5.39
CA ALA A 300 -21.45 -11.89 -6.28
C ALA A 300 -20.26 -10.98 -5.91
N PRO A 301 -19.07 -11.22 -6.50
CA PRO A 301 -17.92 -10.34 -6.30
C PRO A 301 -18.15 -8.99 -7.00
N ILE A 302 -18.09 -7.90 -6.24
CA ILE A 302 -18.29 -6.53 -6.72
C ILE A 302 -16.93 -5.83 -6.83
N ARG A 303 -16.67 -5.20 -7.98
CA ARG A 303 -15.46 -4.41 -8.17
C ARG A 303 -15.56 -3.12 -7.35
N ASP A 304 -14.83 -3.06 -6.25
CA ASP A 304 -14.74 -1.89 -5.39
C ASP A 304 -13.29 -1.37 -5.30
N GLU A 305 -13.08 -0.22 -5.91
CA GLU A 305 -11.79 0.48 -5.94
C GLU A 305 -11.65 1.53 -4.82
N THR A 306 -12.64 1.69 -3.93
CA THR A 306 -12.55 2.59 -2.77
C THR A 306 -12.33 1.86 -1.43
N LEU A 307 -12.52 0.54 -1.35
CA LEU A 307 -12.50 -0.29 -0.12
C LEU A 307 -13.74 -0.03 0.75
N SER A 308 -14.75 0.63 0.18
CA SER A 308 -16.06 0.80 0.79
C SER A 308 -16.78 -0.53 1.06
N LEU A 309 -16.41 -1.60 0.36
CA LEU A 309 -16.98 -2.93 0.57
C LEU A 309 -16.07 -3.87 1.37
N SER A 310 -16.62 -4.45 2.45
CA SER A 310 -16.06 -5.64 3.09
C SER A 310 -15.95 -6.82 2.11
N LYS A 311 -15.07 -7.79 2.41
CA LYS A 311 -14.87 -9.00 1.57
C LYS A 311 -16.20 -9.69 1.30
N THR A 312 -16.91 -9.96 2.39
CA THR A 312 -18.33 -10.30 2.49
C THR A 312 -18.99 -9.09 3.15
N HIS A 313 -19.96 -8.45 2.50
CA HIS A 313 -20.55 -7.20 2.98
C HIS A 313 -22.02 -7.37 3.35
N PHE A 314 -22.85 -7.78 2.39
CA PHE A 314 -24.28 -7.95 2.61
C PHE A 314 -24.82 -9.14 1.82
N GLU A 315 -26.03 -9.55 2.16
CA GLU A 315 -26.72 -10.69 1.59
C GLU A 315 -28.13 -10.24 1.19
N ILE A 316 -28.58 -10.62 -0.01
CA ILE A 316 -29.97 -10.46 -0.43
C ILE A 316 -30.56 -11.84 -0.67
N GLY A 317 -31.78 -12.05 -0.19
CA GLY A 317 -32.58 -13.21 -0.51
C GLY A 317 -34.06 -12.86 -0.60
N SER A 318 -34.90 -13.89 -0.64
CA SER A 318 -36.35 -13.76 -0.62
C SER A 318 -36.94 -14.86 0.26
N ASP A 319 -37.77 -14.47 1.22
CA ASP A 319 -38.59 -15.38 2.03
C ASP A 319 -40.06 -15.14 1.64
N ASP A 320 -40.81 -16.18 1.30
CA ASP A 320 -42.22 -16.10 0.87
C ASP A 320 -42.49 -15.05 -0.25
N GLY A 321 -41.53 -14.85 -1.15
CA GLY A 321 -41.59 -13.88 -2.23
C GLY A 321 -41.29 -12.43 -1.83
N ARG A 322 -40.93 -12.17 -0.56
CA ARG A 322 -40.53 -10.86 -0.05
C ARG A 322 -39.01 -10.76 0.01
N LEU A 323 -38.46 -9.79 -0.71
CA LEU A 323 -37.03 -9.50 -0.69
C LEU A 323 -36.59 -8.98 0.68
N TRP A 324 -35.40 -9.41 1.11
CA TRP A 324 -34.73 -8.92 2.30
C TRP A 324 -33.25 -8.66 2.01
N ALA A 325 -32.67 -7.71 2.74
CA ALA A 325 -31.22 -7.50 2.83
C ALA A 325 -30.75 -7.76 4.26
N LEU A 326 -29.53 -8.29 4.41
CA LEU A 326 -28.87 -8.51 5.70
C LEU A 326 -27.43 -8.01 5.60
N ASP A 327 -27.02 -7.15 6.55
CA ASP A 327 -25.62 -6.73 6.67
C ASP A 327 -24.79 -7.83 7.34
N ARG A 328 -23.73 -8.32 6.66
CA ARG A 328 -22.87 -9.42 7.13
C ARG A 328 -21.75 -8.91 8.04
N HIS A 329 -22.10 -7.99 8.94
CA HIS A 329 -21.19 -7.32 9.87
C HIS A 329 -20.08 -6.58 9.11
N SER A 330 -20.48 -5.83 8.09
CA SER A 330 -19.57 -5.02 7.28
C SER A 330 -18.96 -3.86 8.09
N THR A 331 -17.83 -3.34 7.61
CA THR A 331 -17.11 -2.25 8.30
C THR A 331 -17.84 -0.91 8.19
N ASN A 332 -18.52 -0.67 7.07
CA ASN A 332 -19.19 0.60 6.77
C ASN A 332 -20.72 0.55 6.96
N GLY A 333 -21.27 -0.63 7.24
CA GLY A 333 -22.72 -0.87 7.32
C GLY A 333 -23.42 -0.78 5.97
N VAL A 334 -24.71 -1.12 5.99
CA VAL A 334 -25.63 -0.97 4.86
C VAL A 334 -26.74 0.00 5.27
N VAL A 335 -27.07 0.97 4.42
CA VAL A 335 -28.18 1.91 4.63
C VAL A 335 -29.19 1.77 3.49
N ILE A 336 -30.46 1.47 3.80
CA ILE A 336 -31.56 1.59 2.84
C ILE A 336 -31.95 3.06 2.73
N ARG A 337 -32.01 3.59 1.51
CA ARG A 337 -32.60 4.89 1.19
C ARG A 337 -33.89 4.71 0.38
N ARG A 338 -34.98 5.28 0.89
CA ARG A 338 -36.30 5.38 0.25
C ARG A 338 -36.67 6.86 0.09
N GLY A 339 -36.40 7.42 -1.09
CA GLY A 339 -36.54 8.86 -1.32
C GLY A 339 -35.66 9.64 -0.35
N ALA A 340 -36.28 10.39 0.57
CA ALA A 340 -35.62 11.15 1.64
C ALA A 340 -35.39 10.37 2.94
N GLN A 341 -36.02 9.20 3.13
CA GLN A 341 -35.80 8.38 4.33
C GLN A 341 -34.54 7.54 4.19
N ARG A 342 -33.74 7.45 5.27
CA ARG A 342 -32.57 6.58 5.40
C ARG A 342 -32.73 5.69 6.64
N GLN A 343 -32.45 4.40 6.48
CA GLN A 343 -32.50 3.39 7.55
C GLN A 343 -31.24 2.54 7.48
N THR A 344 -30.38 2.64 8.50
CA THR A 344 -29.24 1.72 8.67
C THR A 344 -29.73 0.33 9.05
N LEU A 345 -29.21 -0.71 8.41
CA LEU A 345 -29.47 -2.10 8.79
C LEU A 345 -28.78 -2.42 10.12
N VAL A 346 -29.41 -3.27 10.92
CA VAL A 346 -28.76 -3.92 12.06
C VAL A 346 -27.98 -5.12 11.54
N ALA A 347 -26.68 -5.15 11.81
CA ALA A 347 -25.80 -6.25 11.41
C ALA A 347 -26.36 -7.62 11.86
N GLY A 348 -26.42 -8.57 10.93
CA GLY A 348 -26.98 -9.91 11.17
C GLY A 348 -28.50 -10.02 11.15
N GLN A 349 -29.25 -8.91 10.99
CA GLN A 349 -30.73 -8.96 10.91
C GLN A 349 -31.22 -8.81 9.47
N ARG A 350 -32.16 -9.67 9.07
CA ARG A 350 -32.88 -9.55 7.79
C ARG A 350 -33.84 -8.37 7.85
N THR A 351 -33.66 -7.40 6.96
CA THR A 351 -34.47 -6.19 6.84
C THR A 351 -35.21 -6.22 5.49
N PRO A 352 -36.54 -6.00 5.43
CA PRO A 352 -37.29 -6.06 4.18
C PRO A 352 -36.95 -4.90 3.23
N ILE A 353 -36.73 -5.25 1.96
CA ILE A 353 -36.41 -4.32 0.86
C ILE A 353 -37.45 -4.40 -0.25
N HIS A 354 -37.60 -3.33 -1.02
CA HIS A 354 -38.62 -3.16 -2.05
C HIS A 354 -38.00 -2.66 -3.37
N ALA A 355 -38.77 -2.77 -4.46
CA ALA A 355 -38.40 -2.15 -5.73
C ALA A 355 -38.23 -0.62 -5.57
N GLY A 356 -37.12 -0.08 -6.08
CA GLY A 356 -36.76 1.34 -5.96
C GLY A 356 -36.00 1.69 -4.67
N ASP A 357 -35.78 0.75 -3.75
CA ASP A 357 -34.86 0.95 -2.64
C ASP A 357 -33.43 1.08 -3.17
N VAL A 358 -32.66 2.03 -2.61
CA VAL A 358 -31.22 2.13 -2.86
C VAL A 358 -30.48 1.71 -1.61
N LEU A 359 -29.62 0.70 -1.71
CA LEU A 359 -28.69 0.34 -0.65
C LEU A 359 -27.41 1.16 -0.81
N GLU A 360 -26.97 1.84 0.24
CA GLU A 360 -25.77 2.68 0.30
C GLU A 360 -24.75 2.00 1.24
N MET A 361 -23.50 1.84 0.80
CA MET A 361 -22.44 1.08 1.48
C MET A 361 -21.08 1.76 1.27
N GLY A 362 -20.72 2.67 2.18
CA GLY A 362 -19.62 3.61 1.94
C GLY A 362 -19.89 4.45 0.69
N ASP A 363 -18.93 4.50 -0.23
CA ASP A 363 -19.03 5.24 -1.51
C ASP A 363 -19.85 4.52 -2.59
N ARG A 364 -20.15 3.23 -2.41
CA ARG A 364 -20.89 2.41 -3.40
C ARG A 364 -22.38 2.41 -3.09
N HIS A 365 -23.20 2.37 -4.13
CA HIS A 365 -24.65 2.22 -3.98
C HIS A 365 -25.23 1.28 -5.04
N VAL A 366 -26.35 0.64 -4.72
CA VAL A 366 -27.04 -0.29 -5.62
C VAL A 366 -28.55 -0.10 -5.50
N THR A 367 -29.22 0.01 -6.64
CA THR A 367 -30.68 0.15 -6.73
C THR A 367 -31.31 -1.24 -6.90
N VAL A 368 -32.33 -1.52 -6.11
CA VAL A 368 -33.11 -2.75 -6.16
C VAL A 368 -34.23 -2.59 -7.19
N GLU A 369 -34.10 -3.24 -8.35
CA GLU A 369 -35.20 -3.38 -9.30
C GLU A 369 -35.83 -4.77 -9.17
N VAL A 370 -37.15 -4.88 -9.33
CA VAL A 370 -37.80 -6.20 -9.43
C VAL A 370 -37.68 -6.71 -10.85
N ALA A 371 -37.25 -7.97 -10.99
CA ALA A 371 -37.26 -8.65 -12.27
C ALA A 371 -38.70 -8.89 -12.72
N ARG A 372 -39.06 -8.36 -13.90
CA ARG A 372 -40.39 -8.54 -14.51
C ARG A 372 -40.53 -9.96 -15.05
#